data_AF-A0A9P1FH10-F1
#
_entry.id   AF-A0A9P1FH10-F1
#
_cell.length_a   1.000
_cell.length_b   1.000
_cell.length_c   1.000
_cell.angle_alpha   90.00
_cell.angle_beta   90.00
_cell.angle_gamma   90.00
#
_symmetry.space_group_name_H-M   'P 1'
#
loop_
_entity.id
_entity.type
_entity.pdbx_description
1 polymer ?
#
loop_
_entity_poly.entity_id
_entity_poly.type
_entity_poly.pdbx_seq_one_letter_code
_entity_poly.pdbx_strand_id
1 'polypeptide(L)'
;MARAKGITIRKDDTRRMEEEAKQMEAKLELLRRTMDVAEQSGKSPDGRWKSGSSSKPLTKGYVRSVLEAPKPKKFIDQKQEKAEAKSPASEAASSSPMTQLLSGRQTEAKGAASNLKAAMQHQDRDALEVEAFLCSLKLDRYVSLFMEHGFDCMDVVKEMEEQHMQQIGMAAGHILKLRKRLAEMKPNQAKRVEPSRKVSFSSEVAQHVSPPERESQEAGGGFSMNLLEGNFNEEDSAASFQEALQAWRQGGKPADSRKEKVPAAKASVGSFWTMLGGSEVNLERASTPGKLPAESQSAETSNTALGEEKLCCYQCFKQFYAQYAVERPDPSAAGGTKKLCSEACGDTWLSAMETKMEALKKRQQQLQEMQRVQAQEDAAEAQTPAS
;
A
#
# COMPACT_ATOMS: atom_id res chain seq x y z
N MET A 1 11.26 -54.02 -29.83
CA MET A 1 10.67 -54.02 -28.47
C MET A 1 11.48 -53.08 -27.59
N ALA A 2 11.00 -51.87 -27.34
CA ALA A 2 11.69 -50.88 -26.51
C ALA A 2 11.45 -51.20 -25.02
N ARG A 3 12.53 -51.55 -24.30
CA ARG A 3 12.47 -51.77 -22.85
C ARG A 3 12.36 -50.41 -22.17
N ALA A 4 11.22 -50.15 -21.53
CA ALA A 4 11.01 -48.97 -20.70
C ALA A 4 12.02 -48.98 -19.55
N LYS A 5 12.87 -47.95 -19.47
CA LYS A 5 13.77 -47.75 -18.35
C LYS A 5 12.94 -47.32 -17.14
N GLY A 6 12.90 -48.17 -16.11
CA GLY A 6 12.22 -47.86 -14.84
C GLY A 6 12.87 -46.65 -14.18
N ILE A 7 12.05 -45.65 -13.84
CA ILE A 7 12.46 -44.48 -13.07
C ILE A 7 12.72 -44.95 -11.64
N THR A 8 13.98 -44.97 -11.23
CA THR A 8 14.36 -45.22 -9.83
C THR A 8 14.11 -43.96 -9.03
N ILE A 9 12.93 -43.88 -8.40
CA ILE A 9 12.63 -42.86 -7.39
C ILE A 9 13.59 -43.08 -6.23
N ARG A 10 14.46 -42.10 -5.98
CA ARG A 10 15.41 -42.17 -4.86
C ARG A 10 14.65 -41.99 -3.55
N LYS A 11 15.15 -42.58 -2.47
CA LYS A 11 14.56 -42.42 -1.13
C LYS A 11 14.43 -40.94 -0.74
N ASP A 12 15.35 -40.10 -1.19
CA ASP A 12 15.32 -38.66 -0.96
C ASP A 12 14.15 -37.95 -1.67
N ASP A 13 13.76 -38.40 -2.87
CA ASP A 13 12.58 -37.87 -3.56
C ASP A 13 11.29 -38.23 -2.81
N THR A 14 11.26 -39.41 -2.18
CA THR A 14 10.10 -39.85 -1.39
C THR A 14 9.94 -38.97 -0.15
N ARG A 15 11.05 -38.67 0.54
CA ARG A 15 11.05 -37.77 1.70
C ARG A 15 10.66 -36.34 1.31
N ARG A 16 11.18 -35.84 0.19
CA ARG A 16 10.81 -34.51 -0.33
C ARG A 16 9.33 -34.41 -0.65
N MET A 17 8.74 -35.42 -1.29
CA MET A 17 7.30 -35.44 -1.59
C MET A 17 6.44 -35.50 -0.32
N GLU A 18 6.90 -36.17 0.73
CA GLU A 18 6.21 -36.19 2.03
C GLU A 18 6.24 -34.83 2.73
N GLU A 19 7.38 -34.13 2.69
CA GLU A 19 7.52 -32.77 3.22
C GLU A 19 6.65 -31.76 2.44
N GLU A 20 6.62 -31.85 1.10
CA GLU A 20 5.74 -31.03 0.25
C GLU A 20 4.25 -31.33 0.52
N ALA A 21 3.90 -32.60 0.77
CA ALA A 21 2.54 -32.98 1.17
C ALA A 21 2.14 -32.39 2.52
N LYS A 22 2.99 -32.48 3.55
CA LYS A 22 2.75 -31.86 4.87
C LYS A 22 2.61 -30.34 4.78
N GLN A 23 3.40 -29.70 3.91
CA GLN A 23 3.31 -28.26 3.70
C GLN A 23 1.97 -27.85 3.06
N MET A 24 1.47 -28.65 2.12
CA MET A 24 0.14 -28.43 1.54
C MET A 24 -0.98 -28.66 2.57
N GLU A 25 -0.85 -29.67 3.44
CA GLU A 25 -1.81 -29.90 4.53
C GLU A 25 -1.85 -28.73 5.51
N ALA A 26 -0.69 -28.23 5.96
CA ALA A 26 -0.60 -27.06 6.84
C ALA A 26 -1.20 -25.79 6.20
N LYS A 27 -1.00 -25.62 4.88
CA LYS A 27 -1.58 -24.49 4.14
C LYS A 27 -3.11 -24.61 4.04
N LEU A 28 -3.63 -25.81 3.80
CA LEU A 28 -5.08 -26.05 3.80
C LEU A 28 -5.70 -25.86 5.19
N GLU A 29 -4.98 -26.22 6.25
CA GLU A 29 -5.43 -25.99 7.63
C GLU A 29 -5.46 -24.50 7.99
N LEU A 30 -4.46 -23.72 7.55
CA LEU A 30 -4.47 -22.26 7.71
C LEU A 30 -5.66 -21.64 6.96
N LEU A 31 -5.91 -22.05 5.72
CA LEU A 31 -7.06 -21.60 4.93
C LEU A 31 -8.40 -21.91 5.61
N ARG A 32 -8.57 -23.14 6.13
CA ARG A 32 -9.75 -23.50 6.93
C ARG A 32 -9.89 -22.61 8.16
N ARG A 33 -8.81 -22.38 8.89
CA ARG A 33 -8.81 -21.48 10.07
C ARG A 33 -9.20 -20.06 9.71
N THR A 34 -8.69 -19.51 8.61
CA THR A 34 -9.03 -18.15 8.15
C THR A 34 -10.50 -18.08 7.72
N MET A 35 -11.02 -19.12 7.05
CA MET A 35 -12.44 -19.19 6.69
C MET A 35 -13.33 -19.32 7.93
N ASP A 36 -12.97 -20.13 8.92
CA ASP A 36 -13.72 -20.25 10.18
C ASP A 36 -13.75 -18.94 10.97
N VAL A 37 -12.65 -18.19 10.99
CA VAL A 37 -12.59 -16.85 11.62
C VAL A 37 -13.47 -15.85 10.88
N ALA A 38 -13.52 -15.91 9.54
CA ALA A 38 -14.41 -15.09 8.74
C ALA A 38 -15.90 -15.47 8.92
N GLU A 39 -16.21 -16.77 9.07
CA GLU A 39 -17.57 -17.22 9.39
C GLU A 39 -18.00 -16.81 10.81
N GLN A 40 -17.07 -16.81 11.78
CA GLN A 40 -17.35 -16.37 13.14
C GLN A 40 -17.49 -14.84 13.23
N SER A 41 -16.70 -14.06 12.47
CA SER A 41 -16.84 -12.60 12.43
C SER A 41 -18.08 -12.13 11.65
N GLY A 42 -18.61 -12.98 10.75
CA GLY A 42 -19.89 -12.76 10.06
C GLY A 42 -21.14 -12.94 10.92
N LYS A 43 -21.04 -13.51 12.13
CA LYS A 43 -22.16 -13.66 13.08
C LYS A 43 -22.33 -12.44 13.99
N SER A 44 -22.10 -11.23 13.48
CA SER A 44 -22.64 -10.03 14.13
C SER A 44 -24.18 -10.08 14.01
N PRO A 45 -24.93 -10.05 15.12
CA PRO A 45 -26.39 -10.25 15.12
C PRO A 45 -27.20 -9.19 14.36
N ASP A 46 -26.54 -8.14 13.83
CA ASP A 46 -27.18 -7.07 13.05
C ASP A 46 -26.63 -6.90 11.61
N GLY A 47 -25.70 -7.76 11.21
CA GLY A 47 -25.02 -7.67 9.91
C GLY A 47 -25.68 -8.49 8.81
N ARG A 48 -26.98 -8.33 8.55
CA ARG A 48 -27.68 -9.00 7.44
C ARG A 48 -27.13 -8.52 6.10
N TRP A 49 -26.05 -9.15 5.63
CA TRP A 49 -25.60 -9.03 4.25
C TRP A 49 -26.73 -9.54 3.35
N LYS A 50 -27.45 -8.59 2.74
CA LYS A 50 -28.43 -8.85 1.70
C LYS A 50 -27.68 -9.36 0.48
N SER A 51 -27.43 -10.66 0.41
CA SER A 51 -27.15 -11.35 -0.84
C SER A 51 -28.19 -10.88 -1.86
N GLY A 52 -27.71 -10.34 -2.98
CA GLY A 52 -28.56 -9.72 -3.99
C GLY A 52 -29.73 -10.61 -4.35
N SER A 53 -30.94 -10.20 -3.96
CA SER A 53 -32.16 -10.83 -4.45
C SER A 53 -32.15 -10.71 -5.97
N SER A 54 -32.21 -11.84 -6.66
CA SER A 54 -32.34 -11.96 -8.12
C SER A 54 -33.64 -11.35 -8.69
N SER A 55 -34.44 -10.68 -7.86
CA SER A 55 -35.77 -10.15 -8.19
C SER A 55 -35.83 -8.62 -8.25
N LYS A 56 -34.75 -7.94 -8.68
CA LYS A 56 -34.85 -6.55 -9.14
C LYS A 56 -34.76 -6.56 -10.67
N PRO A 57 -35.84 -6.19 -11.40
CA PRO A 57 -35.76 -6.11 -12.85
C PRO A 57 -34.69 -5.09 -13.20
N LEU A 58 -33.65 -5.55 -13.90
CA LEU A 58 -32.60 -4.71 -14.47
C LEU A 58 -33.26 -3.59 -15.25
N THR A 59 -33.26 -2.38 -14.70
CA THR A 59 -33.82 -1.23 -15.37
C THR A 59 -33.03 -1.02 -16.65
N LYS A 60 -33.78 -0.81 -17.74
CA LYS A 60 -33.36 -0.75 -19.16
C LYS A 60 -32.24 0.26 -19.48
N GLY A 61 -31.70 0.97 -18.49
CA GLY A 61 -30.57 1.88 -18.61
C GLY A 61 -29.20 1.25 -18.32
N TYR A 62 -29.11 0.19 -17.50
CA TYR A 62 -27.79 -0.32 -17.08
C TYR A 62 -27.02 -0.97 -18.22
N VAL A 63 -27.72 -1.64 -19.15
CA VAL A 63 -27.12 -2.24 -20.36
C VAL A 63 -26.58 -1.15 -21.30
N ARG A 64 -27.25 0.01 -21.35
CA ARG A 64 -26.80 1.13 -22.17
C ARG A 64 -25.55 1.80 -21.58
N SER A 65 -25.52 2.00 -20.26
CA SER A 65 -24.33 2.53 -19.57
C SER A 65 -23.13 1.59 -19.62
N VAL A 66 -23.33 0.27 -19.68
CA VAL A 66 -22.21 -0.70 -19.79
C VAL A 66 -21.69 -0.80 -21.22
N LEU A 67 -22.55 -0.61 -22.24
CA LEU A 67 -22.14 -0.63 -23.65
C LEU A 67 -21.57 0.71 -24.14
N GLU A 68 -21.99 1.83 -23.56
CA GLU A 68 -21.55 3.18 -23.96
C GLU A 68 -20.44 3.75 -23.05
N ALA A 69 -20.00 3.04 -22.00
CA ALA A 69 -18.88 3.47 -21.17
C ALA A 69 -17.56 3.45 -21.98
N PRO A 70 -16.86 4.58 -22.14
CA PRO A 70 -15.56 4.61 -22.80
C PRO A 70 -14.56 3.76 -22.00
N LYS A 71 -13.85 2.88 -22.70
CA LYS A 71 -12.87 1.93 -22.13
C LYS A 71 -11.92 2.68 -21.18
N PRO A 72 -11.79 2.26 -19.91
CA PRO A 72 -10.81 2.87 -19.02
C PRO A 72 -9.41 2.68 -19.60
N LYS A 73 -8.70 3.79 -19.78
CA LYS A 73 -7.29 3.78 -20.19
C LYS A 73 -6.52 2.98 -19.15
N LYS A 74 -5.90 1.88 -19.59
CA LYS A 74 -4.99 1.06 -18.80
C LYS A 74 -3.88 1.99 -18.28
N PHE A 75 -3.86 2.23 -16.98
CA PHE A 75 -2.65 2.70 -16.31
C PHE A 75 -1.64 1.56 -16.42
N ILE A 76 -0.57 1.81 -17.15
CA ILE A 76 0.60 0.95 -17.22
C ILE A 76 1.39 1.22 -15.95
N ASP A 77 1.43 0.22 -15.06
CA ASP A 77 2.27 0.19 -13.89
C ASP A 77 3.75 0.28 -14.30
N GLN A 78 4.43 1.35 -13.88
CA GLN A 78 5.87 1.52 -14.01
C GLN A 78 6.56 0.71 -12.91
N LYS A 79 6.96 -0.51 -13.28
CA LYS A 79 7.91 -1.32 -12.55
C LYS A 79 9.29 -0.66 -12.61
N GLN A 80 9.75 -0.09 -11.50
CA GLN A 80 11.11 0.41 -11.34
C GLN A 80 12.08 -0.78 -11.24
N GLU A 81 12.90 -0.97 -12.27
CA GLU A 81 14.12 -1.79 -12.17
C GLU A 81 15.27 -0.96 -11.61
N LYS A 82 15.82 -1.48 -10.53
CA LYS A 82 17.00 -0.99 -9.81
C LYS A 82 18.25 -1.43 -10.58
N ALA A 83 18.98 -0.46 -11.12
CA ALA A 83 20.25 -0.69 -11.80
C ALA A 83 21.33 -1.15 -10.81
N GLU A 84 21.88 -2.35 -11.03
CA GLU A 84 23.08 -2.85 -10.37
C GLU A 84 24.30 -2.58 -11.25
N ALA A 85 25.39 -2.15 -10.62
CA ALA A 85 26.54 -1.56 -11.24
C ALA A 85 27.46 -2.60 -11.91
N LYS A 86 27.92 -2.19 -13.09
CA LYS A 86 28.95 -2.79 -13.96
C LYS A 86 30.33 -2.76 -13.29
N SER A 87 31.02 -3.90 -13.24
CA SER A 87 32.48 -3.99 -13.08
C SER A 87 33.09 -4.70 -14.31
N PRO A 88 34.32 -4.32 -14.74
CA PRO A 88 34.82 -4.66 -16.06
C PRO A 88 35.63 -5.96 -16.15
N ALA A 89 35.60 -6.48 -17.37
CA ALA A 89 36.37 -7.53 -18.01
C ALA A 89 37.80 -7.82 -17.51
N SER A 90 38.10 -9.11 -17.39
CA SER A 90 39.38 -9.68 -17.79
C SER A 90 39.15 -10.99 -18.58
N GLU A 91 39.55 -10.95 -19.86
CA GLU A 91 39.69 -12.11 -20.74
C GLU A 91 41.03 -12.80 -20.46
N ALA A 92 41.02 -14.14 -20.33
CA ALA A 92 42.04 -15.00 -20.93
C ALA A 92 41.56 -16.46 -20.97
N ALA A 93 41.66 -17.03 -22.17
CA ALA A 93 41.21 -18.34 -22.64
C ALA A 93 41.65 -19.58 -21.83
N SER A 94 40.80 -20.62 -21.81
CA SER A 94 41.20 -22.01 -22.10
C SER A 94 39.99 -22.96 -22.33
N SER A 95 39.92 -23.50 -23.54
CA SER A 95 39.28 -24.72 -24.08
C SER A 95 38.23 -25.55 -23.28
N SER A 96 37.03 -25.70 -23.90
CA SER A 96 36.10 -26.86 -24.08
C SER A 96 36.07 -28.09 -23.12
N PRO A 97 34.96 -28.89 -23.00
CA PRO A 97 33.80 -29.00 -23.90
C PRO A 97 32.37 -29.10 -23.25
N MET A 98 31.41 -28.42 -23.88
CA MET A 98 30.08 -28.88 -24.33
C MET A 98 29.53 -30.26 -23.85
N THR A 99 29.04 -30.40 -22.60
CA THR A 99 28.06 -31.48 -22.25
C THR A 99 27.33 -31.26 -20.91
N GLN A 100 26.44 -30.27 -20.77
CA GLN A 100 25.53 -30.21 -19.60
C GLN A 100 24.36 -29.26 -19.87
N LEU A 101 23.25 -29.76 -20.43
CA LEU A 101 22.12 -28.92 -20.82
C LEU A 101 20.74 -29.43 -20.38
N LEU A 102 20.65 -30.35 -19.40
CA LEU A 102 19.33 -30.93 -19.04
C LEU A 102 19.06 -31.20 -17.53
N SER A 103 19.82 -30.66 -16.57
CA SER A 103 19.57 -30.92 -15.12
C SER A 103 19.32 -29.69 -14.22
N GLY A 104 19.11 -28.50 -14.77
CA GLY A 104 19.07 -27.25 -13.99
C GLY A 104 17.69 -26.57 -13.84
N ARG A 105 16.60 -27.29 -13.50
CA ARG A 105 15.25 -26.67 -13.46
C ARG A 105 14.41 -26.91 -12.20
N GLN A 106 15.02 -27.28 -11.06
CA GLN A 106 14.28 -27.57 -9.82
C GLN A 106 14.63 -26.71 -8.59
N THR A 107 15.54 -25.74 -8.69
CA THR A 107 15.91 -24.87 -7.54
C THR A 107 15.15 -23.53 -7.49
N GLU A 108 14.36 -23.20 -8.51
CA GLU A 108 13.69 -21.88 -8.58
C GLU A 108 12.45 -21.75 -7.67
N ALA A 109 11.82 -22.86 -7.28
CA ALA A 109 10.58 -22.82 -6.50
C ALA A 109 10.80 -22.43 -5.02
N LYS A 110 11.98 -22.71 -4.44
CA LYS A 110 12.29 -22.35 -3.04
C LYS A 110 12.60 -20.86 -2.86
N GLY A 111 13.03 -20.17 -3.92
CA GLY A 111 13.33 -18.73 -3.87
C GLY A 111 12.10 -17.84 -3.68
N ALA A 112 10.97 -18.21 -4.29
CA ALA A 112 9.76 -17.38 -4.26
C ALA A 112 9.19 -17.20 -2.84
N ALA A 113 9.18 -18.26 -2.02
CA ALA A 113 8.69 -18.20 -0.64
C ALA A 113 9.61 -17.35 0.26
N SER A 114 10.93 -17.46 0.08
CA SER A 114 11.91 -16.64 0.79
C SER A 114 11.78 -15.16 0.43
N ASN A 115 11.60 -14.85 -0.86
CA ASN A 115 11.43 -13.47 -1.33
C ASN A 115 10.14 -12.85 -0.79
N LEU A 116 9.03 -13.60 -0.70
CA LEU A 116 7.79 -13.10 -0.11
C LEU A 116 7.96 -12.78 1.38
N LYS A 117 8.63 -13.66 2.14
CA LYS A 117 8.90 -13.44 3.57
C LYS A 117 9.83 -12.23 3.78
N ALA A 118 10.85 -12.08 2.94
CA ALA A 118 11.74 -10.93 2.97
C ALA A 118 10.98 -9.62 2.64
N ALA A 119 10.06 -9.65 1.69
CA ALA A 119 9.21 -8.50 1.36
C ALA A 119 8.29 -8.10 2.52
N MET A 120 7.65 -9.07 3.20
CA MET A 120 6.84 -8.79 4.39
C MET A 120 7.67 -8.18 5.53
N GLN A 121 8.87 -8.72 5.77
CA GLN A 121 9.77 -8.15 6.79
C GLN A 121 10.25 -6.73 6.44
N HIS A 122 10.38 -6.42 5.14
CA HIS A 122 10.71 -5.07 4.70
C HIS A 122 9.56 -4.09 5.02
N GLN A 123 8.32 -4.49 4.73
CA GLN A 123 7.14 -3.68 5.08
C GLN A 123 7.05 -3.44 6.59
N ASP A 124 7.27 -4.47 7.42
CA ASP A 124 7.29 -4.30 8.88
C ASP A 124 8.38 -3.33 9.35
N ARG A 125 9.55 -3.34 8.71
CA ARG A 125 10.66 -2.42 9.04
C ARG A 125 10.34 -0.98 8.64
N ASP A 126 9.78 -0.79 7.45
CA ASP A 126 9.39 0.53 6.95
C ASP A 126 8.28 1.14 7.83
N ALA A 127 7.32 0.31 8.26
CA ALA A 127 6.24 0.73 9.15
C ALA A 127 6.77 1.24 10.50
N LEU A 128 7.74 0.53 11.09
CA LEU A 128 8.41 0.95 12.33
C LEU A 128 9.22 2.24 12.14
N GLU A 129 9.81 2.45 10.97
CA GLU A 129 10.51 3.71 10.65
C GLU A 129 9.54 4.89 10.60
N VAL A 130 8.35 4.69 10.01
CA VAL A 130 7.29 5.72 9.98
C VAL A 130 6.78 6.03 11.38
N GLU A 131 6.56 5.02 12.20
CA GLU A 131 6.16 5.19 13.60
C GLU A 131 7.21 6.01 14.37
N ALA A 132 8.48 5.60 14.34
CA ALA A 132 9.57 6.30 15.00
C ALA A 132 9.70 7.76 14.52
N PHE A 133 9.51 8.00 13.22
CA PHE A 133 9.52 9.33 12.63
C PHE A 133 8.37 10.21 13.15
N LEU A 134 7.14 9.70 13.16
CA LEU A 134 5.97 10.43 13.68
C LEU A 134 6.07 10.67 15.20
N CYS A 135 6.56 9.69 15.96
CA CYS A 135 6.86 9.83 17.39
C CYS A 135 7.86 10.96 17.66
N SER A 136 8.92 11.08 16.86
CA SER A 136 9.92 12.15 17.01
C SER A 136 9.31 13.56 16.84
N LEU A 137 8.22 13.66 16.08
CA LEU A 137 7.46 14.90 15.86
C LEU A 137 6.33 15.11 16.87
N LYS A 138 6.13 14.19 17.83
CA LYS A 138 4.98 14.15 18.75
C LYS A 138 3.65 14.04 18.01
N LEU A 139 3.64 13.25 16.93
CA LEU A 139 2.47 12.96 16.09
C LEU A 139 1.99 11.50 16.28
N ASP A 140 2.31 10.89 17.42
CA ASP A 140 2.06 9.49 17.78
C ASP A 140 0.59 9.08 17.58
N ARG A 141 -0.35 10.00 17.87
CA ARG A 141 -1.80 9.79 17.70
C ARG A 141 -2.23 9.53 16.25
N TYR A 142 -1.40 9.85 15.26
CA TYR A 142 -1.71 9.63 13.84
C TYR A 142 -1.08 8.35 13.29
N VAL A 143 -0.25 7.64 14.05
CA VAL A 143 0.45 6.43 13.59
C VAL A 143 -0.56 5.37 13.11
N SER A 144 -1.58 5.07 13.92
CA SER A 144 -2.61 4.09 13.55
C SER A 144 -3.37 4.48 12.27
N LEU A 145 -3.64 5.78 12.08
CA LEU A 145 -4.32 6.29 10.88
C LEU A 145 -3.43 6.16 9.64
N PHE A 146 -2.13 6.40 9.76
CA PHE A 146 -1.19 6.21 8.64
C PHE A 146 -1.15 4.74 8.22
N MET A 147 -1.07 3.80 9.17
CA MET A 147 -1.05 2.37 8.89
C MET A 147 -2.39 1.89 8.29
N GLU A 148 -3.52 2.40 8.76
CA GLU A 148 -4.86 2.05 8.24
C GLU A 148 -5.06 2.53 6.80
N HIS A 149 -4.51 3.69 6.45
CA HIS A 149 -4.56 4.24 5.08
C HIS A 149 -3.44 3.72 4.16
N GLY A 150 -2.55 2.86 4.63
CA GLY A 150 -1.44 2.30 3.84
C GLY A 150 -0.26 3.26 3.63
N PHE A 151 -0.07 4.23 4.50
CA PHE A 151 1.11 5.09 4.56
C PHE A 151 2.16 4.48 5.50
N ASP A 152 2.54 3.23 5.21
CA ASP A 152 3.45 2.39 6.01
C ASP A 152 4.91 2.44 5.53
N CYS A 153 5.22 3.22 4.49
CA CYS A 153 6.55 3.36 3.94
C CYS A 153 7.01 4.81 3.86
N MET A 154 8.30 5.05 4.17
CA MET A 154 8.86 6.39 4.29
C MET A 154 8.98 7.15 2.96
N ASP A 155 9.06 6.43 1.85
CA ASP A 155 9.04 7.07 0.53
C ASP A 155 7.64 7.56 0.15
N VAL A 156 6.59 6.79 0.48
CA VAL A 156 5.20 7.21 0.30
C VAL A 156 4.88 8.44 1.16
N VAL A 157 5.35 8.47 2.41
CA VAL A 157 5.17 9.63 3.31
C VAL A 157 5.87 10.88 2.76
N LYS A 158 7.02 10.77 2.07
CA LYS A 158 7.72 11.90 1.43
C LYS A 158 7.00 12.45 0.18
N GLU A 159 6.21 11.61 -0.47
CA GLU A 159 5.38 11.97 -1.63
C GLU A 159 3.98 12.43 -1.22
N MET A 160 3.61 12.23 0.04
CA MET A 160 2.29 12.56 0.54
C MET A 160 2.00 14.07 0.45
N GLU A 161 0.93 14.39 -0.28
CA GLU A 161 0.43 15.75 -0.41
C GLU A 161 -0.39 16.18 0.81
N GLU A 162 -0.53 17.49 0.98
CA GLU A 162 -1.32 18.07 2.06
C GLU A 162 -2.80 17.68 2.01
N GLN A 163 -3.35 17.44 0.82
CA GLN A 163 -4.73 16.97 0.67
C GLN A 163 -4.93 15.59 1.32
N HIS A 164 -3.98 14.67 1.16
CA HIS A 164 -4.03 13.36 1.80
C HIS A 164 -3.98 13.49 3.33
N MET A 165 -3.11 14.35 3.85
CA MET A 165 -3.01 14.59 5.30
C MET A 165 -4.32 15.18 5.87
N GLN A 166 -4.98 16.08 5.13
CA GLN A 166 -6.29 16.62 5.51
C GLN A 166 -7.39 15.55 5.48
N GLN A 167 -7.38 14.66 4.48
CA GLN A 167 -8.35 13.55 4.36
C GLN A 167 -8.23 12.53 5.51
N ILE A 168 -7.00 12.28 5.99
CA ILE A 168 -6.73 11.44 7.16
C ILE A 168 -7.19 12.14 8.47
N GLY A 169 -7.55 13.43 8.41
CA GLY A 169 -8.03 14.20 9.56
C GLY A 169 -6.91 14.82 10.40
N MET A 170 -5.74 15.09 9.82
CA MET A 170 -4.69 15.85 10.51
C MET A 170 -5.06 17.32 10.64
N ALA A 171 -4.80 17.90 11.81
CA ALA A 171 -4.91 19.34 12.01
C ALA A 171 -3.84 20.10 11.19
N ALA A 172 -4.19 21.26 10.62
CA ALA A 172 -3.32 22.05 9.75
C ALA A 172 -1.93 22.36 10.36
N GLY A 173 -1.86 22.65 11.67
CA GLY A 173 -0.59 22.88 12.36
C GLY A 173 0.33 21.65 12.38
N HIS A 174 -0.24 20.45 12.48
CA HIS A 174 0.51 19.19 12.41
C HIS A 174 0.97 18.88 10.98
N ILE A 175 0.13 19.20 9.99
CA ILE A 175 0.48 19.10 8.57
C ILE A 175 1.70 19.98 8.27
N LEU A 176 1.69 21.24 8.69
CA LEU A 176 2.82 22.16 8.54
C LEU A 176 4.10 21.62 9.21
N LYS A 177 3.96 21.04 10.41
CA LYS A 177 5.09 20.44 11.14
C LYS A 177 5.69 19.24 10.40
N LEU A 178 4.84 18.36 9.88
CA LEU A 178 5.25 17.20 9.10
C LEU A 178 5.93 17.62 7.79
N ARG A 179 5.32 18.55 7.02
CA ARG A 179 5.91 19.08 5.78
C ARG A 179 7.26 19.73 6.01
N LYS A 180 7.40 20.50 7.10
CA LYS A 180 8.67 21.11 7.47
C LYS A 180 9.75 20.04 7.70
N ARG A 181 9.43 18.97 8.44
CA ARG A 181 10.40 17.89 8.69
C ARG A 181 10.73 17.08 7.44
N LEU A 182 9.74 16.82 6.59
CA LEU A 182 9.95 16.15 5.30
C LEU A 182 10.83 16.97 4.36
N ALA A 183 10.71 18.30 4.38
CA ALA A 183 11.58 19.20 3.61
C ALA A 183 13.03 19.20 4.13
N GLU A 184 13.23 19.02 5.44
CA GLU A 184 14.58 18.84 6.03
C GLU A 184 15.20 17.48 5.69
N MET A 185 14.37 16.43 5.60
CA MET A 185 14.80 15.07 5.27
C MET A 185 15.03 14.81 3.80
N LYS A 186 14.34 15.52 2.88
CA LYS A 186 14.72 15.51 1.47
C LYS A 186 16.11 16.15 1.42
N PRO A 187 17.20 15.37 1.27
CA PRO A 187 18.52 15.97 1.15
C PRO A 187 18.40 16.97 0.00
N ASN A 188 18.88 18.19 0.22
CA ASN A 188 18.83 19.28 -0.73
C ASN A 188 19.70 18.93 -1.95
N GLN A 189 19.26 17.95 -2.75
CA GLN A 189 19.89 17.51 -4.00
C GLN A 189 19.86 18.65 -5.03
N ALA A 190 19.01 19.65 -4.81
CA ALA A 190 18.94 20.87 -5.57
C ALA A 190 19.89 21.95 -5.02
N LYS A 191 21.20 21.72 -5.11
CA LYS A 191 22.22 22.80 -5.27
C LYS A 191 23.64 22.29 -5.54
N ARG A 192 23.81 21.11 -6.12
CA ARG A 192 25.02 20.88 -6.92
C ARG A 192 24.82 21.64 -8.23
N VAL A 193 25.16 22.94 -8.17
CA VAL A 193 25.38 23.79 -9.32
C VAL A 193 26.41 23.08 -10.18
N GLU A 194 25.94 22.39 -11.21
CA GLU A 194 26.70 22.14 -12.43
C GLU A 194 27.27 23.51 -12.84
N PRO A 195 28.60 23.75 -12.76
CA PRO A 195 29.15 24.96 -13.33
C PRO A 195 28.92 24.85 -14.83
N SER A 196 27.96 25.61 -15.36
CA SER A 196 27.79 25.80 -16.79
C SER A 196 29.11 26.26 -17.40
N ARG A 197 29.92 25.29 -17.85
CA ARG A 197 30.98 25.51 -18.82
C ARG A 197 30.26 25.94 -20.08
N LYS A 198 30.24 27.25 -20.30
CA LYS A 198 30.09 27.88 -21.60
C LYS A 198 30.95 27.09 -22.60
N VAL A 199 30.31 26.34 -23.50
CA VAL A 199 30.92 25.97 -24.77
C VAL A 199 30.23 26.81 -25.83
N SER A 200 31.00 27.79 -26.30
CA SER A 200 30.75 28.52 -27.53
C SER A 200 30.65 27.53 -28.69
N PHE A 201 29.61 27.64 -29.51
CA PHE A 201 29.62 27.12 -30.87
C PHE A 201 29.30 28.27 -31.82
N SER A 202 30.36 28.95 -32.25
CA SER A 202 30.46 29.54 -33.57
C SER A 202 30.98 28.45 -34.49
N SER A 203 30.28 28.12 -35.57
CA SER A 203 30.84 28.06 -36.94
C SER A 203 29.84 27.40 -37.89
N GLU A 204 29.69 28.06 -39.03
CA GLU A 204 28.86 27.76 -40.18
C GLU A 204 29.35 26.57 -41.03
N VAL A 205 28.51 26.25 -42.04
CA VAL A 205 28.82 25.60 -43.34
C VAL A 205 28.72 24.08 -43.43
N ALA A 206 27.67 23.57 -44.10
CA ALA A 206 27.74 22.97 -45.44
C ALA A 206 26.45 22.21 -45.83
N GLN A 207 26.05 22.39 -47.09
CA GLN A 207 24.95 21.74 -47.81
C GLN A 207 25.23 20.24 -48.07
N HIS A 208 24.20 19.37 -48.12
CA HIS A 208 24.08 18.32 -49.16
C HIS A 208 22.71 17.59 -49.17
N VAL A 209 21.92 17.84 -50.22
CA VAL A 209 21.14 16.92 -51.11
C VAL A 209 20.34 15.72 -50.53
N SER A 210 19.01 15.74 -50.79
CA SER A 210 18.01 14.64 -50.77
C SER A 210 18.05 13.78 -52.06
N PRO A 211 17.15 12.80 -52.36
CA PRO A 211 16.36 11.78 -51.62
C PRO A 211 16.43 10.40 -52.39
N PRO A 212 15.38 9.57 -52.60
CA PRO A 212 14.39 8.84 -51.75
C PRO A 212 14.47 7.28 -51.94
N GLU A 213 13.69 6.46 -51.23
CA GLU A 213 12.87 5.38 -51.84
C GLU A 213 11.89 4.67 -50.88
N ARG A 214 10.83 4.15 -51.49
CA ARG A 214 9.57 3.58 -50.99
C ARG A 214 9.61 2.04 -51.08
N GLU A 215 8.52 1.40 -50.62
CA GLU A 215 8.09 -0.01 -50.79
C GLU A 215 8.55 -0.98 -49.67
N SER A 216 7.74 -1.87 -49.09
CA SER A 216 6.37 -2.33 -49.35
C SER A 216 5.75 -3.04 -48.13
N GLN A 217 4.42 -2.99 -48.08
CA GLN A 217 3.47 -4.02 -47.59
C GLN A 217 4.03 -5.37 -47.10
N GLU A 218 3.55 -5.85 -45.95
CA GLU A 218 2.81 -7.12 -45.85
C GLU A 218 1.83 -7.12 -44.67
N ALA A 219 0.58 -7.45 -44.97
CA ALA A 219 -0.42 -7.85 -44.02
C ALA A 219 -0.26 -9.36 -43.77
N GLY A 220 0.02 -9.77 -42.54
CA GLY A 220 0.17 -11.18 -42.18
C GLY A 220 -0.14 -11.40 -40.71
N GLY A 221 -1.23 -12.13 -40.44
CA GLY A 221 -1.72 -12.41 -39.10
C GLY A 221 -0.81 -13.32 -38.27
N GLY A 222 -0.96 -13.21 -36.95
CA GLY A 222 -0.35 -14.12 -35.98
C GLY A 222 0.15 -13.40 -34.73
N PHE A 223 -0.76 -12.86 -33.91
CA PHE A 223 -0.41 -12.37 -32.57
C PHE A 223 -0.11 -13.56 -31.64
N SER A 224 1.07 -14.15 -31.79
CA SER A 224 1.72 -14.91 -30.73
C SER A 224 2.58 -13.92 -29.95
N MET A 225 2.15 -13.58 -28.73
CA MET A 225 2.89 -12.69 -27.84
C MET A 225 4.15 -13.38 -27.30
N ASN A 226 5.22 -13.37 -28.09
CA ASN A 226 6.58 -13.49 -27.58
C ASN A 226 7.09 -12.08 -27.26
N LEU A 227 6.79 -11.62 -26.04
CA LEU A 227 7.19 -10.32 -25.49
C LEU A 227 8.72 -10.14 -25.39
N LEU A 228 9.52 -11.20 -25.61
CA LEU A 228 10.97 -11.19 -25.41
C LEU A 228 11.81 -10.98 -26.69
N GLU A 229 11.23 -11.05 -27.89
CA GLU A 229 11.99 -10.97 -29.17
C GLU A 229 11.51 -9.83 -30.09
N GLY A 230 10.98 -8.76 -29.51
CA GLY A 230 10.62 -7.57 -30.29
C GLY A 230 11.86 -6.81 -30.73
N ASN A 231 12.13 -6.76 -32.05
CA ASN A 231 13.04 -5.78 -32.63
C ASN A 231 12.53 -4.37 -32.32
N PHE A 232 13.07 -3.77 -31.27
CA PHE A 232 12.75 -2.40 -30.90
C PHE A 232 13.49 -1.45 -31.83
N ASN A 233 12.76 -0.78 -32.72
CA ASN A 233 13.33 0.26 -33.57
C ASN A 233 13.43 1.55 -32.75
N GLU A 234 14.64 1.80 -32.24
CA GLU A 234 14.92 2.94 -31.36
C GLU A 234 14.63 4.28 -32.05
N GLU A 235 14.80 4.32 -33.37
CA GLU A 235 14.64 5.53 -34.19
C GLU A 235 13.18 5.96 -34.33
N ASP A 236 12.26 5.01 -34.57
CA ASP A 236 10.81 5.29 -34.61
C ASP A 236 10.27 5.70 -33.23
N SER A 237 10.80 5.06 -32.18
CA SER A 237 10.40 5.36 -30.81
C SER A 237 10.88 6.75 -30.37
N ALA A 238 12.09 7.13 -30.78
CA ALA A 238 12.63 8.48 -30.55
C ALA A 238 11.83 9.55 -31.30
N ALA A 239 11.46 9.29 -32.56
CA ALA A 239 10.64 10.21 -33.36
C ALA A 239 9.25 10.43 -32.73
N SER A 240 8.58 9.35 -32.30
CA SER A 240 7.28 9.44 -31.65
C SER A 240 7.34 10.23 -30.33
N PHE A 241 8.42 10.07 -29.55
CA PHE A 241 8.60 10.81 -28.31
C PHE A 241 8.85 12.31 -28.55
N GLN A 242 9.63 12.66 -29.58
CA GLN A 242 9.87 14.05 -29.94
C GLN A 242 8.59 14.74 -30.48
N GLU A 243 7.78 14.03 -31.25
CA GLU A 243 6.48 14.52 -31.73
C GLU A 243 5.53 14.79 -30.55
N ALA A 244 5.45 13.87 -29.59
CA ALA A 244 4.65 14.04 -28.38
C ALA A 244 5.11 15.25 -27.54
N LEU A 245 6.43 15.46 -27.43
CA LEU A 245 6.99 16.64 -26.75
C LEU A 245 6.69 17.94 -27.50
N GLN A 246 6.74 17.95 -28.83
CA GLN A 246 6.35 19.10 -29.63
C GLN A 246 4.86 19.40 -29.48
N ALA A 247 4.00 18.39 -29.52
CA ALA A 247 2.55 18.54 -29.31
C ALA A 247 2.22 19.13 -27.93
N TRP A 248 2.93 18.68 -26.89
CA TRP A 248 2.79 19.20 -25.54
C TRP A 248 3.26 20.66 -25.42
N ARG A 249 4.41 20.99 -26.03
CA ARG A 249 4.96 22.35 -26.03
C ARG A 249 4.12 23.34 -26.82
N GLN A 250 3.46 22.90 -27.89
CA GLN A 250 2.60 23.74 -28.72
C GLN A 250 1.19 23.93 -28.13
N GLY A 251 0.89 23.38 -26.94
CA GLY A 251 -0.39 23.56 -26.27
C GLY A 251 -1.58 22.95 -27.03
N GLY A 252 -1.32 21.98 -27.91
CA GLY A 252 -2.32 21.43 -28.82
C GLY A 252 -3.32 20.53 -28.10
N LYS A 253 -4.57 21.00 -27.92
CA LYS A 253 -5.71 20.08 -27.98
C LYS A 253 -5.62 19.34 -29.31
N PRO A 254 -5.67 18.00 -29.34
CA PRO A 254 -5.58 17.26 -30.60
C PRO A 254 -6.68 17.75 -31.54
N ALA A 255 -6.29 18.14 -32.74
CA ALA A 255 -7.18 18.60 -33.78
C ALA A 255 -8.08 17.44 -34.23
N ASP A 256 -9.22 17.30 -33.58
CA ASP A 256 -10.26 16.37 -33.97
C ASP A 256 -10.90 16.89 -35.27
N SER A 257 -10.55 16.23 -36.36
CA SER A 257 -10.93 16.60 -37.72
C SER A 257 -12.04 15.67 -38.21
N ARG A 258 -13.30 15.94 -37.84
CA ARG A 258 -14.46 15.94 -38.77
C ARG A 258 -15.81 16.24 -38.09
N LYS A 259 -16.36 17.41 -38.47
CA LYS A 259 -17.76 17.72 -38.81
C LYS A 259 -18.87 16.81 -38.24
N GLU A 260 -19.80 17.41 -37.48
CA GLU A 260 -21.15 17.73 -38.00
C GLU A 260 -21.89 18.74 -37.12
N LYS A 261 -22.75 19.55 -37.75
CA LYS A 261 -23.47 20.70 -37.19
C LYS A 261 -24.93 20.32 -36.83
N VAL A 262 -25.50 21.11 -35.90
CA VAL A 262 -26.95 21.46 -35.71
C VAL A 262 -27.79 20.50 -34.81
N PRO A 263 -28.86 20.94 -34.10
CA PRO A 263 -29.21 22.23 -33.47
C PRO A 263 -29.51 22.14 -31.94
N ALA A 264 -29.68 23.33 -31.36
CA ALA A 264 -30.30 23.60 -30.06
C ALA A 264 -31.65 22.86 -29.83
N ALA A 265 -31.84 22.30 -28.64
CA ALA A 265 -32.81 22.76 -27.63
C ALA A 265 -33.04 21.75 -26.49
N LYS A 266 -33.43 22.34 -25.34
CA LYS A 266 -34.19 21.81 -24.19
C LYS A 266 -33.40 21.43 -22.94
N ALA A 267 -33.75 22.18 -21.89
CA ALA A 267 -33.30 22.14 -20.52
C ALA A 267 -33.31 20.74 -19.93
N SER A 268 -32.13 20.30 -19.48
CA SER A 268 -31.96 19.15 -18.61
C SER A 268 -31.79 19.66 -17.18
N VAL A 269 -32.77 19.36 -16.35
CA VAL A 269 -32.74 19.45 -14.89
C VAL A 269 -31.56 18.61 -14.40
N GLY A 270 -30.46 19.27 -14.01
CA GLY A 270 -29.22 18.61 -13.62
C GLY A 270 -28.51 19.37 -12.51
N SER A 271 -28.52 18.77 -11.32
CA SER A 271 -27.52 18.85 -10.26
C SER A 271 -27.05 20.24 -9.81
N PHE A 272 -27.63 20.67 -8.69
CA PHE A 272 -27.29 21.81 -7.84
C PHE A 272 -25.78 22.02 -7.55
N TRP A 273 -24.95 20.97 -7.59
CA TRP A 273 -23.52 21.06 -7.30
C TRP A 273 -22.67 21.66 -8.43
N THR A 274 -23.22 21.84 -9.64
CA THR A 274 -22.46 22.41 -10.77
C THR A 274 -22.65 23.92 -10.92
N MET A 275 -23.50 24.56 -10.09
CA MET A 275 -23.83 25.99 -10.21
C MET A 275 -23.12 26.92 -9.21
N LEU A 276 -22.06 26.45 -8.53
CA LEU A 276 -21.24 27.27 -7.61
C LEU A 276 -19.76 27.39 -8.02
N GLY A 277 -19.36 26.84 -9.17
CA GLY A 277 -18.00 26.99 -9.68
C GLY A 277 -17.91 28.08 -10.74
N GLY A 278 -17.65 29.33 -10.35
CA GLY A 278 -17.31 30.36 -11.33
C GLY A 278 -17.31 31.82 -10.90
N SER A 279 -17.82 32.18 -9.71
CA SER A 279 -17.66 33.54 -9.18
C SER A 279 -16.80 33.49 -7.92
N GLU A 280 -15.68 34.21 -7.95
CA GLU A 280 -14.82 34.51 -6.81
C GLU A 280 -15.62 34.63 -5.51
N VAL A 281 -15.39 33.69 -4.60
CA VAL A 281 -15.85 33.80 -3.22
C VAL A 281 -14.98 34.85 -2.56
N ASN A 282 -15.47 36.08 -2.55
CA ASN A 282 -14.86 37.19 -1.85
C ASN A 282 -14.94 36.93 -0.34
N LEU A 283 -13.82 36.51 0.26
CA LEU A 283 -13.70 36.09 1.67
C LEU A 283 -14.01 37.21 2.68
N GLU A 284 -14.11 38.48 2.26
CA GLU A 284 -14.39 39.59 3.17
C GLU A 284 -15.87 39.69 3.60
N ARG A 285 -16.78 38.92 2.99
CA ARG A 285 -18.21 38.96 3.31
C ARG A 285 -18.70 37.81 4.20
N ALA A 286 -17.83 36.87 4.58
CA ALA A 286 -18.15 35.79 5.52
C ALA A 286 -17.92 36.18 6.99
N SER A 287 -18.03 37.47 7.34
CA SER A 287 -18.11 37.90 8.74
C SER A 287 -19.53 37.63 9.25
N THR A 288 -19.67 36.55 10.01
CA THR A 288 -20.86 36.25 10.82
C THR A 288 -21.26 37.49 11.62
N PRO A 289 -22.52 37.96 11.56
CA PRO A 289 -22.97 39.05 12.40
C PRO A 289 -22.86 38.62 13.86
N GLY A 290 -21.94 39.24 14.59
CA GLY A 290 -21.81 39.12 16.03
C GLY A 290 -23.07 39.66 16.70
N LYS A 291 -24.02 38.78 16.98
CA LYS A 291 -25.09 39.05 17.94
C LYS A 291 -24.49 38.85 19.33
N LEU A 292 -23.90 39.92 19.86
CA LEU A 292 -23.53 40.04 21.27
C LEU A 292 -24.76 39.69 22.13
N PRO A 293 -24.76 38.62 22.93
CA PRO A 293 -25.71 38.51 24.01
C PRO A 293 -25.28 39.53 25.06
N ALA A 294 -26.22 40.42 25.37
CA ALA A 294 -26.11 41.39 26.43
C ALA A 294 -25.61 40.74 27.72
N GLU A 295 -24.70 41.45 28.39
CA GLU A 295 -24.23 41.22 29.74
C GLU A 295 -25.38 40.80 30.66
N SER A 296 -25.50 39.50 30.90
CA SER A 296 -26.11 38.99 32.12
C SER A 296 -24.95 38.53 32.97
N GLN A 297 -24.58 39.39 33.93
CA GLN A 297 -23.75 39.08 35.07
C GLN A 297 -24.42 37.95 35.87
N SER A 298 -24.30 36.71 35.39
CA SER A 298 -24.46 35.54 36.23
C SER A 298 -23.17 35.42 37.01
N ALA A 299 -23.20 35.92 38.24
CA ALA A 299 -22.22 35.58 39.25
C ALA A 299 -22.24 34.06 39.44
N GLU A 300 -21.43 33.35 38.66
CA GLU A 300 -20.98 32.00 38.95
C GLU A 300 -20.15 32.07 40.23
N THR A 301 -20.85 32.09 41.35
CA THR A 301 -20.35 31.62 42.63
C THR A 301 -20.15 30.12 42.47
N SER A 302 -19.02 29.73 41.85
CA SER A 302 -18.45 28.40 41.97
C SER A 302 -18.05 28.20 43.43
N ASN A 303 -19.06 27.87 44.23
CA ASN A 303 -18.91 27.32 45.56
C ASN A 303 -18.18 25.99 45.36
N THR A 304 -16.86 26.03 45.50
CA THR A 304 -15.93 24.90 45.50
C THR A 304 -16.18 24.06 46.76
N ALA A 305 -17.38 23.48 46.86
CA ALA A 305 -17.65 22.36 47.74
C ALA A 305 -16.78 21.21 47.22
N LEU A 306 -15.63 20.99 47.87
CA LEU A 306 -14.75 19.82 47.77
C LEU A 306 -15.06 18.94 46.55
N GLY A 307 -14.56 19.37 45.39
CA GLY A 307 -14.98 18.87 44.08
C GLY A 307 -14.83 17.36 43.97
N GLU A 308 -15.95 16.66 43.95
CA GLU A 308 -15.97 15.23 43.67
C GLU A 308 -15.47 15.00 42.24
N GLU A 309 -14.29 14.40 42.12
CA GLU A 309 -13.65 14.08 40.86
C GLU A 309 -14.53 13.12 40.05
N LYS A 310 -14.91 13.52 38.84
CA LYS A 310 -15.62 12.67 37.88
C LYS A 310 -14.61 11.88 37.06
N LEU A 311 -14.79 10.56 37.01
CA LEU A 311 -13.98 9.63 36.25
C LEU A 311 -14.82 8.99 35.13
N CYS A 312 -14.16 8.50 34.07
CA CYS A 312 -14.79 7.74 33.00
C CYS A 312 -14.46 6.26 33.13
N CYS A 313 -15.45 5.38 33.06
CA CYS A 313 -15.24 3.94 33.12
C CYS A 313 -14.54 3.44 31.86
N TYR A 314 -13.43 2.73 31.99
CA TYR A 314 -12.69 2.20 30.84
C TYR A 314 -13.48 1.17 30.03
N GLN A 315 -14.43 0.46 30.64
CA GLN A 315 -15.15 -0.62 29.98
C GLN A 315 -16.38 -0.13 29.19
N CYS A 316 -17.12 0.84 29.74
CA CYS A 316 -18.39 1.29 29.17
C CYS A 316 -18.45 2.79 28.89
N PHE A 317 -17.36 3.53 29.14
CA PHE A 317 -17.22 4.98 28.95
C PHE A 317 -18.23 5.85 29.72
N LYS A 318 -18.98 5.26 30.66
CA LYS A 318 -19.89 5.98 31.55
C LYS A 318 -19.11 6.86 32.52
N GLN A 319 -19.53 8.11 32.68
CA GLN A 319 -19.01 9.00 33.72
C GLN A 319 -19.59 8.63 35.09
N PHE A 320 -18.74 8.58 36.11
CA PHE A 320 -19.12 8.28 37.49
C PHE A 320 -18.23 9.06 38.46
N TYR A 321 -18.69 9.27 39.69
CA TYR A 321 -17.89 9.95 40.70
C TYR A 321 -16.86 9.00 41.32
N ALA A 322 -15.66 9.51 41.64
CA ALA A 322 -14.56 8.72 42.17
C ALA A 322 -14.93 7.93 43.44
N GLN A 323 -15.87 8.43 44.26
CA GLN A 323 -16.39 7.73 45.44
C GLN A 323 -17.15 6.43 45.14
N TYR A 324 -17.67 6.28 43.92
CA TYR A 324 -18.36 5.07 43.46
C TYR A 324 -17.46 4.18 42.58
N ALA A 325 -16.14 4.44 42.59
CA ALA A 325 -15.19 3.63 41.85
C ALA A 325 -15.05 2.23 42.44
N VAL A 326 -15.24 1.21 41.61
CA VAL A 326 -14.79 -0.14 41.91
C VAL A 326 -13.34 -0.25 41.49
N GLU A 327 -12.45 -0.46 42.45
CA GLU A 327 -11.01 -0.60 42.21
C GLU A 327 -10.65 -2.07 41.94
N ARG A 328 -9.91 -2.31 40.85
CA ARG A 328 -9.34 -3.63 40.52
C ARG A 328 -7.82 -3.52 40.31
N PRO A 329 -7.01 -4.49 40.77
CA PRO A 329 -5.57 -4.47 40.54
C PRO A 329 -5.27 -4.66 39.04
N ASP A 330 -4.35 -3.86 38.50
CA ASP A 330 -3.83 -3.99 37.15
C ASP A 330 -2.68 -5.02 37.11
N PRO A 331 -2.87 -6.22 36.52
CA PRO A 331 -1.80 -7.19 36.43
C PRO A 331 -0.68 -6.75 35.48
N SER A 332 -0.91 -5.74 34.62
CA SER A 332 0.08 -5.27 33.65
C SER A 332 0.96 -4.13 34.17
N ALA A 333 0.48 -3.34 35.12
CA ALA A 333 1.22 -2.20 35.68
C ALA A 333 1.65 -2.57 37.10
N ALA A 334 2.95 -2.53 37.38
CA ALA A 334 3.53 -2.89 38.68
C ALA A 334 2.98 -2.02 39.84
N GLY A 335 1.77 -2.34 40.31
CA GLY A 335 1.07 -1.67 41.41
C GLY A 335 -0.04 -0.68 41.02
N GLY A 336 -0.53 -0.67 39.77
CA GLY A 336 -1.66 0.20 39.40
C GLY A 336 -3.02 -0.37 39.82
N THR A 337 -3.96 0.47 40.26
CA THR A 337 -5.38 0.11 40.36
C THR A 337 -6.19 0.78 39.24
N LYS A 338 -7.12 0.04 38.64
CA LYS A 338 -8.08 0.57 37.66
C LYS A 338 -9.41 0.85 38.35
N LYS A 339 -9.97 2.02 38.07
CA LYS A 339 -11.26 2.48 38.60
C LYS A 339 -12.36 2.26 37.57
N LEU A 340 -13.40 1.52 37.94
CA LEU A 340 -14.51 1.12 37.07
C LEU A 340 -15.85 1.54 37.70
N CYS A 341 -16.89 1.78 36.88
CA CYS A 341 -18.16 2.31 37.39
C CYS A 341 -19.05 1.30 38.11
N SER A 342 -18.76 -0.01 38.01
CA SER A 342 -19.56 -1.08 38.60
C SER A 342 -18.77 -2.39 38.68
N GLU A 343 -19.20 -3.31 39.54
CA GLU A 343 -18.59 -4.65 39.67
C GLU A 343 -18.66 -5.45 38.38
N ALA A 344 -19.78 -5.37 37.64
CA ALA A 344 -19.93 -6.01 36.34
C ALA A 344 -18.89 -5.51 35.31
N CYS A 345 -18.58 -4.21 35.30
CA CYS A 345 -17.47 -3.67 34.49
C CYS A 345 -16.11 -4.17 34.99
N GLY A 346 -15.96 -4.28 36.32
CA GLY A 346 -14.84 -4.93 37.00
C GLY A 346 -14.54 -6.33 36.48
N ASP A 347 -15.53 -7.20 36.50
CA ASP A 347 -15.37 -8.61 36.19
C ASP A 347 -15.17 -8.84 34.70
N THR A 348 -15.87 -8.06 33.85
CA THR A 348 -15.65 -8.07 32.40
C THR A 348 -14.21 -7.67 32.07
N TRP A 349 -13.68 -6.64 32.73
CA TRP A 349 -12.31 -6.19 32.54
C TRP A 349 -11.28 -7.22 33.03
N LEU A 350 -11.52 -7.87 34.17
CA LEU A 350 -10.64 -8.94 34.67
C LEU A 350 -10.59 -10.15 33.72
N SER A 351 -11.74 -10.61 33.24
CA SER A 351 -11.81 -11.72 32.28
C SER A 351 -11.09 -11.40 30.96
N ALA A 352 -11.24 -10.15 30.48
CA ALA A 352 -10.53 -9.68 29.30
C ALA A 352 -8.99 -9.62 29.53
N MET A 353 -8.54 -9.22 30.73
CA MET A 353 -7.13 -9.21 31.10
C MET A 353 -6.54 -10.61 31.24
N GLU A 354 -7.27 -11.54 31.86
CA GLU A 354 -6.87 -12.94 31.97
C GLU A 354 -6.68 -13.58 30.59
N THR A 355 -7.65 -13.38 29.69
CA THR A 355 -7.58 -13.85 28.30
C THR A 355 -6.35 -13.29 27.58
N LYS A 356 -6.04 -12.01 27.79
CA LYS A 356 -4.84 -11.38 27.21
C LYS A 356 -3.55 -11.98 27.78
N MET A 357 -3.49 -12.25 29.09
CA MET A 357 -2.32 -12.87 29.72
C MET A 357 -2.10 -14.31 29.24
N GLU A 358 -3.18 -15.09 29.10
CA GLU A 358 -3.10 -16.45 28.57
C GLU A 358 -2.62 -16.45 27.11
N ALA A 359 -3.13 -15.53 26.29
CA ALA A 359 -2.67 -15.36 24.91
C ALA A 359 -1.18 -14.99 24.82
N LEU A 360 -0.70 -14.09 25.68
CA LEU A 360 0.73 -13.75 25.75
C LEU A 360 1.59 -14.93 26.18
N LYS A 361 1.14 -15.69 27.18
CA LYS A 361 1.83 -16.91 27.65
C LYS A 361 1.91 -17.95 26.53
N LYS A 362 0.82 -18.18 25.81
CA LYS A 362 0.78 -19.10 24.66
C LYS A 362 1.72 -18.65 23.55
N ARG A 363 1.78 -17.35 23.24
CA ARG A 363 2.72 -16.80 22.26
C ARG A 363 4.17 -16.99 22.68
N GLN A 364 4.50 -16.80 23.96
CA GLN A 364 5.85 -17.07 24.48
C GLN A 364 6.21 -18.56 24.38
N GLN A 365 5.29 -19.45 24.72
CA GLN A 365 5.50 -20.90 24.58
C GLN A 365 5.75 -21.29 23.12
N GLN A 366 4.98 -20.74 22.18
CA GLN A 366 5.19 -20.98 20.75
C GLN A 366 6.55 -20.48 20.26
N LEU A 367 7.01 -19.32 20.74
CA LEU A 367 8.35 -18.82 20.42
C LEU A 367 9.45 -19.72 20.98
N GLN A 368 9.31 -20.21 22.22
CA GLN A 368 10.25 -21.15 22.82
C GLN A 368 10.27 -22.50 22.09
N GLU A 369 9.10 -22.99 21.68
CA GLU A 369 8.99 -24.22 20.88
C GLU A 369 9.66 -24.07 19.52
N MET A 370 9.42 -22.94 18.84
CA MET A 370 10.08 -22.62 17.56
C MET A 370 11.60 -22.52 17.71
N GLN A 371 12.09 -21.87 18.76
CA GLN A 371 13.53 -21.80 19.06
C GLN A 371 14.12 -23.18 19.32
N ARG A 372 13.39 -24.06 20.01
CA ARG A 372 13.83 -25.43 20.27
C ARG A 372 13.89 -26.26 18.99
N VAL A 373 12.91 -26.14 18.10
CA VAL A 373 12.92 -26.82 16.80
C VAL A 373 14.09 -26.32 15.96
N GLN A 374 14.31 -25.01 15.91
CA GLN A 374 15.44 -24.42 15.20
C GLN A 374 16.78 -24.94 15.73
N ALA A 375 16.96 -24.99 17.06
CA ALA A 375 18.17 -25.55 17.66
C ALA A 375 18.37 -27.04 17.35
N GLN A 376 17.28 -27.81 17.16
CA GLN A 376 17.36 -29.21 16.75
C GLN A 376 17.77 -29.34 15.27
N GLU A 377 17.28 -28.47 14.40
CA GLU A 377 17.68 -28.42 12.99
C GLU A 377 19.17 -28.06 12.85
N ASP A 378 19.62 -27.01 13.56
CA ASP A 378 21.03 -26.60 13.58
C ASP A 378 21.93 -27.73 14.11
N ALA A 379 21.49 -28.45 15.15
CA ALA A 379 22.23 -29.59 15.70
C ALA A 379 22.26 -30.80 14.77
N ALA A 380 21.20 -31.01 13.97
CA ALA A 380 21.15 -32.08 12.97
C ALA A 380 22.04 -31.74 11.77
N GLU A 381 22.05 -30.48 11.31
CA GLU A 381 22.92 -30.01 10.24
C GLU A 381 24.39 -30.20 10.60
N ALA A 382 24.79 -29.82 11.83
CA ALA A 382 26.15 -29.99 12.34
C ALA A 382 26.62 -31.46 12.43
N GLN A 383 25.68 -32.42 12.56
CA GLN A 383 26.00 -33.85 12.60
C GLN A 383 26.14 -34.49 11.22
N THR A 384 25.84 -33.78 10.14
CA THR A 384 25.98 -34.30 8.78
C THR A 384 27.44 -34.16 8.34
N PRO A 385 28.26 -35.24 8.32
CA PRO A 385 29.65 -35.13 7.94
C PRO A 385 29.77 -34.74 6.45
N ALA A 386 30.51 -33.67 6.17
CA ALA A 386 30.85 -33.26 4.81
C ALA A 386 31.57 -34.42 4.11
N SER A 387 30.84 -35.10 3.22
CA SER A 387 31.31 -36.29 2.48
C SER A 387 31.93 -35.91 1.15
#